data_AF-A0A8J2X1M3-F1
#
_entry.id   AF-A0A8J2X1M3-F1
#
_cell.length_a   1.000
_cell.length_b   1.000
_cell.length_c   1.000
_cell.angle_alpha   90.00
_cell.angle_beta   90.00
_cell.angle_gamma   90.00
#
_symmetry.space_group_name_H-M   'P 1'
#
loop_
_entity.id
_entity.type
_entity.pdbx_description
1 polymer ?
#
loop_
_entity_poly.entity_id
_entity_poly.type
_entity_poly.pdbx_seq_one_letter_code
_entity_poly.pdbx_strand_id
1 'polypeptide(L)'
;MAHHARTGVFFANQYLVVGVMQARKKYGIKYPNLYAPPGHKNEEAFNCAQRAHQNTVESMPLFLVKLVLVGLFYPLFAASCGGLWSVGRILYGYGYKTKGPDGRLIGSLISHLGDLPLQIAVFKLCYVAFTTW
;
A
#
# COMPACT_ATOMS: atom_id res chain seq x y z
N MET A 1 24.83 7.94 4.12
CA MET A 1 23.50 8.57 3.96
C MET A 1 22.44 7.66 3.29
N ALA A 2 22.49 6.32 3.46
CA ALA A 2 21.55 5.37 2.81
C ALA A 2 20.56 4.69 3.79
N HIS A 3 20.28 5.31 4.95
CA HIS A 3 19.37 4.73 5.96
C HIS A 3 17.93 5.27 5.90
N HIS A 4 17.64 6.32 5.13
CA HIS A 4 16.35 7.02 5.21
C HIS A 4 15.23 6.48 4.30
N ALA A 5 15.52 5.58 3.35
CA ALA A 5 14.52 5.13 2.38
C ALA A 5 13.67 3.92 2.83
N ARG A 6 13.98 3.30 3.97
CA ARG A 6 13.32 2.06 4.44
C ARG A 6 12.05 2.29 5.26
N THR A 7 11.78 3.54 5.70
CA THR A 7 10.71 3.85 6.66
C THR A 7 9.40 4.30 6.02
N GLY A 8 9.40 4.74 4.75
CA GLY A 8 8.22 5.33 4.10
C GLY A 8 7.02 4.39 3.96
N VAL A 9 7.28 3.11 3.66
CA VAL A 9 6.25 2.07 3.45
C VAL A 9 5.44 1.84 4.72
N PHE A 10 6.11 1.79 5.87
CA PHE A 10 5.47 1.65 7.18
C PHE A 10 4.56 2.84 7.47
N PHE A 11 5.02 4.07 7.23
CA PHE A 11 4.22 5.27 7.46
C PHE A 11 2.98 5.34 6.55
N ALA A 12 3.06 4.87 5.31
CA ALA A 12 1.90 4.78 4.42
C ALA A 12 0.84 3.82 4.95
N ASN A 13 1.23 2.67 5.51
CA ASN A 13 0.28 1.76 6.16
C ASN A 13 -0.32 2.36 7.43
N GLN A 14 0.49 3.01 8.27
CA GLN A 14 0.00 3.69 9.49
C GLN A 14 -1.03 4.78 9.18
N TYR A 15 -0.85 5.54 8.09
CA TYR A 15 -1.84 6.50 7.62
C TYR A 15 -3.21 5.86 7.37
N LEU A 16 -3.24 4.70 6.72
CA LEU A 16 -4.49 3.97 6.43
C LEU A 16 -5.12 3.40 7.71
N VAL A 17 -4.30 2.86 8.63
CA VAL A 17 -4.76 2.39 9.95
C VAL A 17 -5.45 3.53 10.71
N VAL A 18 -4.81 4.69 10.82
CA VAL A 18 -5.39 5.87 11.48
C VAL A 18 -6.67 6.31 10.77
N GLY A 19 -6.71 6.24 9.43
CA GLY A 19 -7.90 6.52 8.64
C GLY A 19 -9.10 5.63 8.99
N VAL A 20 -8.88 4.32 9.16
CA VAL A 20 -9.90 3.35 9.60
C VAL A 20 -10.35 3.65 11.03
N MET A 21 -9.43 3.94 11.94
CA MET A 21 -9.76 4.24 13.34
C MET A 21 -10.60 5.52 13.47
N GLN A 22 -10.24 6.56 12.71
CA GLN A 22 -11.04 7.80 12.63
C GLN A 22 -12.43 7.54 12.05
N ALA A 23 -12.52 6.76 10.97
CA ALA A 23 -13.80 6.39 10.36
C ALA A 23 -14.65 5.58 11.33
N ARG A 24 -14.05 4.65 12.07
CA ARG A 24 -14.72 3.85 13.10
C ARG A 24 -15.36 4.74 14.17
N LYS A 25 -14.60 5.70 14.70
CA LYS A 25 -15.09 6.67 15.69
C LYS A 25 -16.18 7.58 15.11
N LYS A 26 -15.98 8.07 13.87
CA LYS A 26 -16.92 8.97 13.18
C LYS A 26 -18.27 8.30 12.89
N TYR A 27 -18.26 7.04 12.49
CA TYR A 27 -19.46 6.30 12.08
C TYR A 27 -20.03 5.40 13.18
N GLY A 28 -19.45 5.38 14.39
CA GLY A 28 -19.98 4.64 15.54
C GLY A 28 -19.90 3.12 15.41
N ILE A 29 -19.02 2.59 14.55
CA ILE A 29 -18.93 1.16 14.25
C ILE A 29 -18.18 0.45 15.40
N LYS A 30 -18.90 -0.24 16.27
CA LYS A 30 -18.27 -0.96 17.40
C LYS A 30 -17.50 -2.20 16.93
N TYR A 31 -16.46 -2.56 17.67
CA TYR A 31 -15.85 -3.88 17.56
C TYR A 31 -16.87 -4.96 17.99
N PRO A 32 -16.82 -6.19 17.45
CA PRO A 32 -15.79 -6.77 16.56
C PRO A 32 -16.05 -6.57 15.06
N ASN A 33 -17.05 -5.77 14.69
CA ASN A 33 -17.44 -5.61 13.27
C ASN A 33 -16.28 -5.06 12.43
N LEU A 34 -15.88 -5.84 11.43
CA LEU A 34 -14.83 -5.50 10.49
C LEU A 34 -15.31 -4.49 9.45
N TYR A 35 -16.52 -4.72 8.93
CA TYR A 35 -17.26 -3.85 8.02
C TYR A 35 -18.48 -3.26 8.74
N ALA A 36 -19.08 -2.24 8.14
CA ALA A 36 -20.33 -1.70 8.65
C ALA A 36 -21.45 -2.73 8.50
N PRO A 37 -22.36 -2.82 9.50
CA PRO A 37 -23.50 -3.72 9.40
C PRO A 37 -24.39 -3.31 8.22
N PRO A 38 -25.03 -4.29 7.54
CA PRO A 38 -25.88 -4.01 6.38
C PRO A 38 -26.98 -3.01 6.72
N GLY A 39 -27.16 -1.99 5.89
CA GLY A 39 -28.18 -0.95 6.08
C GLY A 39 -27.73 0.21 6.96
N HIS A 40 -26.45 0.27 7.35
CA HIS A 40 -25.91 1.42 8.06
C HIS A 40 -25.83 2.63 7.13
N LYS A 41 -26.29 3.81 7.58
CA LYS A 41 -26.32 5.06 6.79
C LYS A 41 -24.97 5.42 6.13
N ASN A 42 -23.86 5.05 6.76
CA ASN A 42 -22.51 5.32 6.29
C ASN A 42 -21.73 4.04 5.95
N GLU A 43 -22.43 2.99 5.54
CA GLU A 43 -21.85 1.69 5.22
C GLU A 43 -20.73 1.81 4.18
N GLU A 44 -21.03 2.44 3.05
CA GLU A 44 -20.08 2.57 1.94
C GLU A 44 -18.80 3.31 2.35
N ALA A 45 -18.93 4.44 3.06
CA ALA A 45 -17.78 5.25 3.45
C ALA A 45 -16.85 4.53 4.44
N PHE A 46 -17.41 3.80 5.40
CA PHE A 46 -16.61 2.99 6.33
C PHE A 46 -15.96 1.79 5.63
N ASN A 47 -16.74 1.08 4.79
CA ASN A 47 -16.26 -0.09 4.06
C ASN A 47 -15.16 0.29 3.06
N CYS A 48 -15.24 1.47 2.43
CA CYS A 48 -14.20 2.03 1.58
C CYS A 48 -12.88 2.26 2.35
N ALA A 49 -12.95 2.92 3.52
CA ALA A 49 -11.77 3.13 4.35
C ALA A 49 -11.13 1.80 4.79
N GLN A 50 -11.96 0.83 5.18
CA GLN A 50 -11.49 -0.49 5.57
C GLN A 50 -10.87 -1.26 4.40
N ARG A 51 -11.50 -1.24 3.23
CA ARG A 51 -10.97 -1.92 2.03
C ARG A 51 -9.66 -1.32 1.58
N ALA A 52 -9.50 0.01 1.69
CA ALA A 52 -8.25 0.67 1.35
C ALA A 52 -7.07 0.18 2.19
N HIS A 53 -7.28 0.04 3.50
CA HIS A 53 -6.29 -0.53 4.41
C HIS A 53 -6.04 -2.01 4.12
N GLN A 54 -7.09 -2.84 4.00
CA GLN A 54 -6.94 -4.27 3.72
C GLN A 54 -6.19 -4.55 2.41
N ASN A 55 -6.51 -3.85 1.32
CA ASN A 55 -5.81 -4.03 0.04
C ASN A 55 -4.31 -3.72 0.14
N THR A 56 -3.96 -2.75 0.99
CA THR A 56 -2.57 -2.40 1.25
C THR A 56 -1.89 -3.51 2.04
N VAL A 57 -2.52 -4.03 3.10
CA VAL A 57 -2.00 -5.15 3.89
C VAL A 57 -1.85 -6.44 3.07
N GLU A 58 -2.78 -6.72 2.15
CA GLU A 58 -2.72 -7.89 1.25
C GLU A 58 -1.48 -7.87 0.34
N SER A 59 -1.04 -6.69 -0.11
CA SER A 59 0.05 -6.54 -1.07
C SER A 59 1.39 -6.17 -0.44
N MET A 60 1.38 -5.61 0.77
CA MET A 60 2.57 -5.13 1.46
C MET A 60 3.63 -6.22 1.72
N PRO A 61 3.31 -7.47 2.11
CA PRO A 61 4.32 -8.50 2.37
C PRO A 61 5.17 -8.80 1.13
N LEU A 62 4.53 -9.05 0.00
CA LEU A 62 5.22 -9.33 -1.27
C LEU A 62 6.01 -8.11 -1.75
N PHE A 63 5.44 -6.91 -1.60
CA PHE A 63 6.13 -5.67 -1.91
C PHE A 63 7.43 -5.51 -1.10
N LEU A 64 7.37 -5.73 0.22
CA LEU A 64 8.52 -5.61 1.12
C LEU A 64 9.62 -6.63 0.78
N VAL A 65 9.24 -7.87 0.47
CA VAL A 65 10.21 -8.89 0.02
C VAL A 65 10.91 -8.44 -1.26
N LYS A 66 10.18 -7.97 -2.27
CA LYS A 66 10.76 -7.45 -3.51
C LYS A 66 11.68 -6.25 -3.24
N LEU A 67 11.24 -5.32 -2.39
CA LEU A 67 11.99 -4.12 -2.02
C LEU A 67 13.33 -4.46 -1.35
N VAL A 68 13.34 -5.41 -0.41
CA VAL A 68 14.56 -5.84 0.28
C VAL A 68 15.48 -6.58 -0.69
N LEU A 69 14.97 -7.56 -1.44
CA LEU A 69 15.78 -8.33 -2.39
C LEU A 69 16.46 -7.44 -3.42
N VAL A 70 15.72 -6.53 -4.06
CA VAL A 70 16.28 -5.59 -5.04
C VAL A 70 17.19 -4.58 -4.34
N GLY A 71 16.84 -4.13 -3.14
CA GLY A 71 17.62 -3.15 -2.37
C GLY A 71 19.00 -3.64 -1.94
N LEU A 72 19.24 -4.96 -1.87
CA LEU A 72 20.56 -5.53 -1.61
C LEU A 72 21.55 -5.27 -2.77
N PHE A 73 21.06 -5.24 -4.01
CA PHE A 73 21.88 -5.06 -5.22
C PHE A 73 21.77 -3.65 -5.81
N TYR A 74 20.60 -3.04 -5.72
CA TYR A 74 20.26 -1.74 -6.32
C TYR A 74 19.55 -0.83 -5.29
N PRO A 75 20.27 -0.34 -4.25
CA PRO A 75 19.67 0.35 -3.11
C PRO A 75 18.94 1.65 -3.46
N LEU A 76 19.51 2.47 -4.35
CA LEU A 76 18.88 3.74 -4.78
C LEU A 76 17.63 3.50 -5.62
N PHE A 77 17.65 2.49 -6.48
CA PHE A 77 16.49 2.12 -7.30
C PHE A 77 15.34 1.61 -6.42
N ALA A 78 15.64 0.69 -5.51
CA ALA A 78 14.65 0.18 -4.56
C ALA A 78 14.06 1.30 -3.69
N ALA A 79 14.90 2.21 -3.19
CA ALA A 79 14.46 3.38 -2.43
C ALA A 79 13.43 4.24 -3.18
N SER A 80 13.71 4.56 -4.44
CA SER A 80 12.81 5.36 -5.29
C SER A 80 11.47 4.66 -5.53
N CYS A 81 11.50 3.35 -5.83
CA CYS A 81 10.29 2.54 -5.99
C CYS A 81 9.47 2.45 -4.69
N GLY A 82 10.15 2.29 -3.55
CA GLY A 82 9.55 2.34 -2.21
C GLY A 82 8.83 3.64 -1.92
N GLY A 83 9.45 4.77 -2.25
CA GLY A 83 8.85 6.10 -2.12
C GLY A 83 7.61 6.27 -3.00
N LEU A 84 7.72 5.90 -4.28
CA LEU A 84 6.63 6.01 -5.25
C LEU A 84 5.41 5.16 -4.83
N TRP A 85 5.65 3.92 -4.40
CA TRP A 85 4.59 3.06 -3.87
C TRP A 85 3.92 3.65 -2.63
N SER A 86 4.70 4.21 -1.71
CA SER A 86 4.18 4.83 -0.47
C SER A 86 3.27 6.02 -0.78
N VAL A 87 3.67 6.90 -1.71
CA VAL A 87 2.84 8.01 -2.19
C VAL A 87 1.56 7.50 -2.85
N GLY A 88 1.68 6.47 -3.69
CA GLY A 88 0.53 5.81 -4.32
C GLY A 88 -0.49 5.32 -3.31
N ARG A 89 -0.05 4.69 -2.20
CA ARG A 89 -0.93 4.20 -1.13
C ARG A 89 -1.61 5.30 -0.33
N ILE A 90 -0.93 6.41 -0.07
CA ILE A 90 -1.55 7.58 0.58
C ILE A 90 -2.65 8.14 -0.32
N LEU A 91 -2.37 8.33 -1.61
CA LEU A 91 -3.35 8.82 -2.59
C LEU A 91 -4.49 7.82 -2.81
N TYR A 92 -4.23 6.52 -2.74
CA TYR A 92 -5.23 5.46 -2.83
C TYR A 92 -6.26 5.56 -1.69
N GLY A 93 -5.79 5.67 -0.46
CA GLY A 93 -6.65 5.86 0.71
C GLY A 93 -7.41 7.18 0.68
N TYR A 94 -6.74 8.27 0.31
CA TYR A 94 -7.38 9.58 0.16
C TYR A 94 -8.47 9.59 -0.92
N GLY A 95 -8.19 8.96 -2.07
CA GLY A 95 -9.14 8.80 -3.17
C GLY A 95 -10.38 8.03 -2.74
N TYR A 96 -10.20 6.90 -2.05
CA TYR A 96 -11.31 6.12 -1.48
C TYR A 96 -12.18 6.95 -0.53
N LYS A 97 -11.56 7.82 0.28
CA LYS A 97 -12.25 8.65 1.27
C LYS A 97 -13.04 9.80 0.65
N THR A 98 -12.63 10.30 -0.52
CA THR A 98 -13.19 11.52 -1.15
C THR A 98 -14.15 11.22 -2.29
N LYS A 99 -13.88 10.19 -3.10
CA LYS A 99 -14.63 9.86 -4.32
C LYS A 99 -15.20 8.45 -4.31
N GLY A 100 -15.22 7.78 -3.15
CA GLY A 100 -15.71 6.40 -3.04
C GLY A 100 -14.83 5.41 -3.81
N PRO A 101 -15.40 4.27 -4.26
CA PRO A 101 -14.65 3.18 -4.89
C PRO A 101 -13.82 3.58 -6.11
N ASP A 102 -14.30 4.52 -6.93
CA ASP A 102 -13.63 4.92 -8.16
C ASP A 102 -12.43 5.85 -7.91
N GLY A 103 -12.42 6.54 -6.76
CA GLY A 103 -11.32 7.42 -6.34
C GLY A 103 -9.97 6.73 -6.18
N ARG A 104 -9.98 5.39 -6.06
CA ARG A 104 -8.78 4.58 -5.83
C ARG A 104 -7.85 4.47 -7.03
N LEU A 105 -8.35 4.73 -8.25
CA LEU A 105 -7.64 4.39 -9.50
C LEU A 105 -6.29 5.10 -9.62
N ILE A 106 -6.24 6.40 -9.33
CA ILE A 106 -5.00 7.20 -9.44
C ILE A 106 -3.93 6.67 -8.49
N GLY A 107 -4.27 6.48 -7.21
CA GLY A 107 -3.35 5.91 -6.23
C GLY A 107 -2.93 4.48 -6.58
N SER A 108 -3.81 3.70 -7.21
CA SER A 108 -3.51 2.36 -7.69
C SER A 108 -2.47 2.39 -8.80
N LEU A 109 -2.65 3.24 -9.81
CA LEU A 109 -1.70 3.38 -10.91
C LEU A 109 -0.32 3.80 -10.42
N ILE A 110 -0.24 4.80 -9.54
CA ILE A 110 1.03 5.24 -8.95
C ILE A 110 1.68 4.12 -8.14
N SER A 111 0.90 3.37 -7.35
CA SER A 111 1.43 2.23 -6.58
C SER A 111 1.99 1.14 -7.50
N HIS A 112 1.34 0.86 -8.63
CA HIS A 112 1.81 -0.13 -9.61
C HIS A 112 3.07 0.34 -10.36
N LEU A 113 3.20 1.64 -10.63
CA LEU A 113 4.43 2.21 -11.18
C LEU A 113 5.63 2.05 -10.22
N GLY A 114 5.39 2.00 -8.91
CA GLY A 114 6.43 1.64 -7.93
C GLY A 114 6.71 0.14 -7.86
N ASP A 115 5.69 -0.70 -8.01
CA ASP A 115 5.78 -2.15 -7.79
C ASP A 115 6.26 -2.96 -9.00
N LEU A 116 5.82 -2.62 -10.21
CA LEU A 116 6.17 -3.34 -11.45
C LEU A 116 7.67 -3.29 -11.75
N PRO A 117 8.39 -2.16 -11.60
CA PRO A 117 9.82 -2.13 -11.84
C PRO A 117 10.61 -3.01 -10.85
N LEU A 118 10.17 -3.08 -9.59
CA LEU A 118 10.75 -4.00 -8.61
C LEU A 118 10.53 -5.45 -9.02
N GLN A 119 9.35 -5.77 -9.52
CA GLN A 119 9.04 -7.12 -10.00
C GLN A 119 9.94 -7.53 -11.18
N ILE A 120 10.13 -6.65 -12.15
CA ILE A 120 11.06 -6.87 -13.27
C ILE A 120 12.50 -7.06 -12.77
N ALA A 121 12.94 -6.24 -11.81
CA ALA A 121 14.28 -6.35 -11.24
C ALA A 121 14.49 -7.67 -10.50
N VAL A 122 13.49 -8.18 -9.78
CA VAL A 122 13.54 -9.52 -9.16
C VAL A 122 13.68 -10.60 -10.23
N PHE A 123 12.89 -10.57 -11.31
CA PHE A 123 13.03 -11.55 -12.38
C PHE A 123 14.42 -11.53 -13.02
N LYS A 124 14.99 -10.34 -13.25
CA LYS A 124 16.36 -10.19 -13.73
C LYS A 124 17.37 -10.82 -12.77
N LEU A 125 17.24 -10.56 -11.46
CA LEU A 125 18.13 -11.12 -10.44
C LEU A 125 18.04 -12.65 -10.41
N CYS A 126 16.84 -13.22 -10.50
CA CYS A 126 16.64 -14.67 -10.57
C CYS A 126 17.28 -15.27 -11.83
N TYR A 127 17.12 -14.62 -12.98
CA TYR A 127 17.73 -15.08 -14.24
C TYR A 127 19.25 -15.08 -14.16
N VAL A 128 19.84 -13.98 -13.70
CA VAL A 128 21.30 -13.88 -13.52
C VAL A 128 21.77 -14.94 -12.54
N ALA A 129 21.10 -15.10 -11.41
CA ALA A 129 21.43 -16.14 -10.44
C ALA A 129 21.42 -17.52 -11.09
N PHE A 130 20.43 -17.87 -11.91
CA PHE A 130 20.37 -19.17 -12.58
C PHE A 130 21.51 -19.40 -13.59
N THR A 131 21.96 -18.37 -14.30
CA THR A 131 22.98 -18.52 -15.36
C THR A 131 24.42 -18.37 -14.87
N THR A 132 24.65 -17.95 -13.63
CA THR A 132 26.01 -17.81 -13.04
C THR A 132 26.46 -19.00 -12.19
N TRP A 133 25.72 -20.13 -12.23
CA TRP A 133 26.13 -21.44 -11.71
C TRP A 133 26.26 -22.44 -12.85
#